data_AF-A0A936K5B7-F1
#
_entry.id   AF-A0A936K5B7-F1
#
_cell.length_a   1.000
_cell.length_b   1.000
_cell.length_c   1.000
_cell.angle_alpha   90.00
_cell.angle_beta   90.00
_cell.angle_gamma   90.00
#
_symmetry.space_group_name_H-M   'P 1'
#
loop_
_entity.id
_entity.type
_entity.pdbx_description
1 polymer ?
#
loop_
_entity_poly.entity_id
_entity_poly.type
_entity_poly.pdbx_seq_one_letter_code
_entity_poly.pdbx_strand_id
1 'polypeptide(L)'
;MTKPTRTQLDIAAAAARPASPEHKRFQALLAKIDKARRRLQAWQEQLPLFAQAHAARVAPLEAELRAARRAWAFELEALQGAQRWSRADTATLSEMICDVCGALLDAAGDGEPDAELKALYNRHAELDFDSEEQLHLNSMKAMLEAMGGLDLGDEPVETAEDLMHRARAKMAEVQRAQEALNGSPAQPGKRPKPPRKTAAQKRAEEDAKRISQTVREVYRKLASALHPDRVHASVPAAEHASRTALMQRANTAYEAGDLLALLELQLQIEQVDLAHAANVAADQVRHFNKVLAEQLRELEAEIDDRQLAFCASYGLMVERRLDPARLELLIKDEMREIAYAQAQLQRDRQLVKGEAAQVKRQLKQWRAEQRATGLDDLFF
;
A
#
# COMPACT_ATOMS: atom_id res chain seq x y z
N MET A 1 42.75 51.72 -22.74
CA MET A 1 42.40 50.31 -22.93
C MET A 1 43.04 49.49 -21.81
N THR A 2 42.33 49.34 -20.70
CA THR A 2 42.81 48.61 -19.50
C THR A 2 42.20 47.21 -19.53
N LYS A 3 43.05 46.18 -19.62
CA LYS A 3 42.65 44.76 -19.69
C LYS A 3 41.98 44.33 -18.37
N PRO A 4 40.88 43.57 -18.40
CA PRO A 4 40.27 43.04 -17.17
C PRO A 4 41.18 41.99 -16.54
N THR A 5 41.34 42.08 -15.21
CA THR A 5 42.18 41.22 -14.37
C THR A 5 41.59 39.80 -14.30
N ARG A 6 42.47 38.80 -14.40
CA ARG A 6 42.18 37.35 -14.47
C ARG A 6 41.13 36.85 -13.45
N THR A 7 41.08 37.47 -12.26
CA THR A 7 40.14 37.16 -11.17
C THR A 7 38.68 37.49 -11.47
N GLN A 8 38.38 38.51 -12.29
CA GLN A 8 37.00 38.88 -12.63
C GLN A 8 36.40 37.94 -13.69
N LEU A 9 37.23 37.35 -14.55
CA LEU A 9 36.82 36.35 -15.53
C LEU A 9 36.56 34.98 -14.88
N ASP A 10 37.29 34.62 -13.81
CA ASP A 10 37.07 33.39 -13.05
C ASP A 10 35.78 33.45 -12.20
N ILE A 11 35.38 34.64 -11.72
CA ILE A 11 34.15 34.82 -10.92
C ILE A 11 32.89 34.78 -11.79
N ALA A 12 32.93 35.30 -13.02
CA ALA A 12 31.84 35.18 -13.98
C ALA A 12 31.69 33.73 -14.51
N ALA A 13 32.80 33.01 -14.66
CA ALA A 13 32.79 31.59 -15.03
C ALA A 13 32.26 30.67 -13.91
N ALA A 14 32.45 31.05 -12.64
CA ALA A 14 31.91 30.32 -11.49
C ALA A 14 30.39 30.50 -11.31
N ALA A 15 29.83 31.66 -11.69
CA ALA A 15 28.39 31.92 -11.66
C ALA A 15 27.61 31.19 -12.78
N ALA A 16 28.31 30.75 -13.83
CA ALA A 16 27.77 29.97 -14.94
C ALA A 16 28.05 28.45 -14.81
N ARG A 17 28.42 27.96 -13.61
CA ARG A 17 28.56 26.51 -13.40
C ARG A 17 27.17 25.88 -13.30
N PRO A 18 26.81 24.92 -14.17
CA PRO A 18 25.57 24.18 -14.03
C PRO A 18 25.55 23.51 -12.66
N ALA A 19 24.40 23.56 -11.96
CA ALA A 19 24.23 22.90 -10.67
C ALA A 19 24.81 21.48 -10.72
N SER A 20 25.74 21.17 -9.81
CA SER A 20 26.43 19.88 -9.85
C SER A 20 25.40 18.73 -9.83
N PRO A 21 25.72 17.56 -10.41
CA PRO A 21 24.83 16.41 -10.41
C PRO A 21 24.26 16.06 -9.02
N GLU A 22 25.07 16.22 -7.97
CA GLU A 22 24.70 16.00 -6.58
C GLU A 22 23.64 16.98 -6.07
N HIS A 23 23.64 18.25 -6.51
CA HIS A 23 22.59 19.22 -6.17
C HIS A 23 21.27 18.92 -6.86
N LYS A 24 21.34 18.60 -8.15
CA LYS A 24 20.13 18.19 -8.89
C LYS A 24 19.50 16.98 -8.23
N ARG A 25 20.33 16.04 -7.76
CA ARG A 25 19.87 14.89 -6.97
C ARG A 25 19.26 15.31 -5.63
N PHE A 26 19.89 16.21 -4.88
CA PHE A 26 19.39 16.71 -3.60
C PHE A 26 18.01 17.37 -3.74
N GLN A 27 17.87 18.30 -4.69
CA GLN A 27 16.61 18.98 -4.98
C GLN A 27 15.53 17.99 -5.46
N ALA A 28 15.90 17.05 -6.33
CA ALA A 28 14.98 16.02 -6.78
C ALA A 28 14.52 15.12 -5.63
N LEU A 29 15.40 14.77 -4.69
CA LEU A 29 15.05 13.98 -3.51
C LEU A 29 14.12 14.74 -2.57
N LEU A 30 14.36 16.03 -2.32
CA LEU A 30 13.44 16.86 -1.53
C LEU A 30 12.06 16.95 -2.17
N ALA A 31 11.98 17.22 -3.48
CA ALA A 31 10.71 17.27 -4.20
C ALA A 31 9.96 15.92 -4.16
N LYS A 32 10.68 14.80 -4.26
CA LYS A 32 10.10 13.46 -4.12
C LYS A 32 9.60 13.19 -2.71
N ILE A 33 10.36 13.57 -1.68
CA ILE A 33 9.97 13.42 -0.28
C ILE A 33 8.71 14.26 0.02
N ASP A 34 8.64 15.50 -0.45
CA ASP A 34 7.45 16.33 -0.27
C ASP A 34 6.23 15.75 -0.97
N LYS A 35 6.40 15.20 -2.18
CA LYS A 35 5.34 14.47 -2.88
C LYS A 35 4.90 13.22 -2.10
N ALA A 36 5.85 12.44 -1.59
CA ALA A 36 5.57 11.25 -0.79
C ALA A 36 4.84 11.61 0.51
N ARG A 37 5.26 12.67 1.22
CA ARG A 37 4.59 13.17 2.43
C ARG A 37 3.16 13.61 2.15
N ARG A 38 2.93 14.39 1.09
CA ARG A 38 1.56 14.79 0.69
C ARG A 38 0.69 13.58 0.38
N ARG A 39 1.24 12.57 -0.30
CA ARG A 39 0.52 11.32 -0.58
C ARG A 39 0.22 10.54 0.69
N LEU A 40 1.17 10.46 1.63
CA LEU A 40 0.99 9.79 2.91
C LEU A 40 -0.08 10.49 3.76
N GLN A 41 -0.09 11.83 3.76
CA GLN A 41 -1.13 12.64 4.41
C GLN A 41 -2.49 12.43 3.74
N ALA A 42 -2.55 12.40 2.42
CA ALA A 42 -3.80 12.13 1.70
C ALA A 42 -4.36 10.74 2.07
N TRP A 43 -3.52 9.71 2.19
CA TRP A 43 -3.96 8.41 2.73
C TRP A 43 -4.53 8.54 4.15
N GLN A 44 -3.88 9.27 5.06
CA GLN A 44 -4.37 9.44 6.43
C GLN A 44 -5.72 10.16 6.50
N GLU A 45 -5.95 11.13 5.63
CA GLU A 45 -7.19 11.90 5.59
C GLU A 45 -8.32 11.14 4.89
N GLN A 46 -8.01 10.42 3.80
CA GLN A 46 -9.03 9.77 2.97
C GLN A 46 -9.47 8.40 3.52
N LEU A 47 -8.61 7.65 4.21
CA LEU A 47 -8.98 6.35 4.80
C LEU A 47 -10.19 6.40 5.74
N PRO A 48 -10.27 7.28 6.74
CA PRO A 48 -11.45 7.32 7.62
C PRO A 48 -12.72 7.78 6.88
N LEU A 49 -12.58 8.68 5.91
CA LEU A 49 -13.71 9.13 5.08
C LEU A 49 -14.24 8.00 4.20
N PHE A 50 -13.34 7.23 3.59
CA PHE A 50 -13.69 6.05 2.83
C PHE A 50 -14.38 5.01 3.73
N ALA A 51 -13.80 4.69 4.88
CA ALA A 51 -14.37 3.72 5.81
C ALA A 51 -15.78 4.12 6.26
N GLN A 52 -16.00 5.41 6.57
CA GLN A 52 -17.32 5.93 6.91
C GLN A 52 -18.30 5.84 5.73
N ALA A 53 -17.88 6.24 4.53
CA ALA A 53 -18.72 6.18 3.33
C ALA A 53 -19.07 4.74 2.96
N HIS A 54 -18.12 3.81 3.02
CA HIS A 54 -18.31 2.39 2.80
C HIS A 54 -19.30 1.81 3.82
N ALA A 55 -19.08 2.05 5.11
CA ALA A 55 -19.99 1.58 6.16
C ALA A 55 -21.41 2.15 6.02
N ALA A 56 -21.55 3.39 5.54
CA ALA A 56 -22.85 4.04 5.39
C ALA A 56 -23.59 3.65 4.10
N ARG A 57 -22.87 3.31 3.02
CA ARG A 57 -23.47 3.14 1.67
C ARG A 57 -23.33 1.73 1.10
N VAL A 58 -22.23 1.04 1.38
CA VAL A 58 -21.93 -0.29 0.83
C VAL A 58 -22.41 -1.37 1.79
N ALA A 59 -21.99 -1.30 3.06
CA ALA A 59 -22.32 -2.33 4.05
C ALA A 59 -23.83 -2.63 4.19
N PRO A 60 -24.75 -1.65 4.14
CA PRO A 60 -26.19 -1.93 4.13
C PRO A 60 -26.65 -2.69 2.89
N LEU A 61 -26.14 -2.33 1.70
CA LEU A 61 -26.49 -3.00 0.43
C LEU A 61 -25.95 -4.42 0.38
N GLU A 62 -24.75 -4.66 0.91
CA GLU A 62 -24.19 -6.00 1.08
C GLU A 62 -25.03 -6.85 2.04
N ALA A 63 -25.46 -6.27 3.17
CA ALA A 63 -26.33 -6.96 4.12
C ALA A 63 -27.68 -7.32 3.49
N GLU A 64 -28.28 -6.41 2.70
CA GLU A 64 -29.50 -6.67 1.94
C GLU A 64 -29.30 -7.77 0.90
N LEU A 65 -28.20 -7.74 0.13
CA LEU A 65 -27.89 -8.79 -0.83
C LEU A 65 -27.65 -10.14 -0.15
N ARG A 66 -26.93 -10.17 0.98
CA ARG A 66 -26.71 -11.38 1.78
C ARG A 66 -28.02 -11.96 2.28
N ALA A 67 -28.90 -11.14 2.84
CA ALA A 67 -30.24 -11.55 3.27
C ALA A 67 -31.09 -12.06 2.10
N ALA A 68 -31.03 -11.41 0.94
CA ALA A 68 -31.74 -11.83 -0.26
C ALA A 68 -31.23 -13.18 -0.80
N ARG A 69 -29.92 -13.42 -0.80
CA ARG A 69 -29.29 -14.70 -1.18
C ARG A 69 -29.65 -15.81 -0.18
N ARG A 70 -29.64 -15.51 1.12
CA ARG A 70 -30.11 -16.45 2.15
C ARG A 70 -31.55 -16.86 1.88
N ALA A 71 -32.45 -15.89 1.70
CA ALA A 71 -33.85 -16.16 1.39
C ALA A 71 -34.03 -16.99 0.10
N TRP A 72 -33.17 -16.76 -0.89
CA TRP A 72 -33.17 -17.52 -2.14
C TRP A 72 -32.84 -19.00 -1.93
N ALA A 73 -31.86 -19.33 -1.09
CA ALA A 73 -31.52 -20.73 -0.78
C ALA A 73 -32.73 -21.50 -0.19
N PHE A 74 -33.45 -20.88 0.74
CA PHE A 74 -34.67 -21.49 1.31
C PHE A 74 -35.84 -21.53 0.32
N GLU A 75 -35.96 -20.57 -0.59
CA GLU A 75 -36.97 -20.62 -1.66
C GLU A 75 -36.70 -21.77 -2.64
N LEU A 76 -35.44 -22.04 -2.97
CA LEU A 76 -35.04 -23.19 -3.79
C LEU A 76 -35.38 -24.52 -3.09
N GLU A 77 -35.13 -24.64 -1.79
CA GLU A 77 -35.53 -25.80 -1.01
C GLU A 77 -37.05 -25.99 -1.02
N ALA A 78 -37.81 -24.92 -0.76
CA ALA A 78 -39.27 -24.98 -0.77
C ALA A 78 -39.82 -25.40 -2.14
N LEU A 79 -39.22 -24.90 -3.23
CA LEU A 79 -39.54 -25.30 -4.59
C LEU A 79 -39.27 -26.80 -4.83
N GLN A 80 -38.13 -27.31 -4.37
CA GLN A 80 -37.78 -28.73 -4.48
C GLN A 80 -38.79 -29.61 -3.74
N GLY A 81 -39.30 -29.16 -2.59
CA GLY A 81 -40.32 -29.86 -1.81
C GLY A 81 -41.76 -29.73 -2.32
N ALA A 82 -42.08 -28.65 -3.05
CA ALA A 82 -43.45 -28.36 -3.49
C ALA A 82 -43.98 -29.31 -4.58
N GLN A 83 -43.11 -29.98 -5.34
CA GLN A 83 -43.53 -30.89 -6.40
C GLN A 83 -42.51 -32.00 -6.71
N ARG A 84 -42.94 -33.00 -7.50
CA ARG A 84 -42.06 -34.09 -7.94
C ARG A 84 -41.21 -33.66 -9.14
N TRP A 85 -39.93 -33.44 -8.89
CA TRP A 85 -38.91 -33.15 -9.89
C TRP A 85 -38.31 -34.43 -10.48
N SER A 86 -37.71 -34.32 -11.66
CA SER A 86 -36.89 -35.43 -12.19
C SER A 86 -35.59 -35.54 -11.40
N ARG A 87 -34.95 -36.71 -11.38
CA ARG A 87 -33.65 -36.89 -10.67
C ARG A 87 -32.62 -35.85 -11.10
N ALA A 88 -32.60 -35.50 -12.38
CA ALA A 88 -31.66 -34.52 -12.90
C ALA A 88 -32.01 -33.08 -12.48
N ASP A 89 -33.29 -32.74 -12.37
CA ASP A 89 -33.71 -31.42 -11.87
C ASP A 89 -33.49 -31.30 -10.36
N THR A 90 -33.72 -32.37 -9.60
CA THR A 90 -33.42 -32.46 -8.16
C THR A 90 -31.94 -32.27 -7.89
N ALA A 91 -31.07 -32.91 -8.67
CA ALA A 91 -29.62 -32.76 -8.53
C ALA A 91 -29.18 -31.30 -8.77
N THR A 92 -29.67 -30.67 -9.85
CA THR A 92 -29.37 -29.25 -10.12
C THR A 92 -29.85 -28.32 -9.03
N LEU A 93 -31.05 -28.56 -8.46
CA LEU A 93 -31.54 -27.75 -7.35
C LEU A 93 -30.68 -27.92 -6.09
N SER A 94 -30.29 -29.16 -5.76
CA SER A 94 -29.38 -29.42 -4.64
C SER A 94 -28.02 -28.74 -4.83
N GLU A 95 -27.43 -28.83 -6.02
CA GLU A 95 -26.17 -28.17 -6.37
C GLU A 95 -26.28 -26.65 -6.21
N MET A 96 -27.31 -26.02 -6.77
CA MET A 96 -27.54 -24.58 -6.60
C MET A 96 -27.73 -24.17 -5.13
N ILE A 97 -28.40 -25.00 -4.33
CA ILE A 97 -28.55 -24.76 -2.89
C ILE A 97 -27.18 -24.83 -2.21
N CYS A 98 -26.37 -25.85 -2.52
CA CYS A 98 -25.01 -25.97 -2.00
C CYS A 98 -24.16 -24.77 -2.39
N ASP A 99 -24.16 -24.34 -3.65
CA ASP A 99 -23.39 -23.19 -4.14
C ASP A 99 -23.75 -21.90 -3.38
N VAL A 100 -25.05 -21.62 -3.24
CA VAL A 100 -25.51 -20.40 -2.57
C VAL A 100 -25.21 -20.46 -1.07
N CYS A 101 -25.42 -21.60 -0.42
CA CYS A 101 -25.14 -21.79 1.00
C CYS A 101 -23.64 -21.73 1.29
N GLY A 102 -22.82 -22.45 0.52
CA GLY A 102 -21.36 -22.47 0.64
C GLY A 102 -20.78 -21.07 0.48
N ALA A 103 -21.13 -20.36 -0.59
CA ALA A 103 -20.66 -18.98 -0.80
C ALA A 103 -21.08 -18.01 0.32
N LEU A 104 -22.21 -18.23 0.97
CA LEU A 104 -22.67 -17.42 2.10
C LEU A 104 -21.95 -17.79 3.42
N LEU A 105 -21.65 -19.07 3.62
CA LEU A 105 -20.88 -19.57 4.77
C LEU A 105 -19.42 -19.11 4.68
N ASP A 106 -18.79 -19.24 3.50
CA ASP A 106 -17.42 -18.76 3.25
C ASP A 106 -17.30 -17.24 3.47
N ALA A 107 -18.32 -16.49 3.04
CA ALA A 107 -18.36 -15.04 3.21
C ALA A 107 -18.66 -14.58 4.65
N ALA A 108 -19.03 -15.48 5.56
CA ALA A 108 -19.26 -15.14 6.97
C ALA A 108 -17.95 -14.89 7.73
N GLY A 109 -16.81 -15.38 7.22
CA GLY A 109 -15.50 -15.21 7.85
C GLY A 109 -15.46 -15.78 9.28
N ASP A 110 -14.84 -15.04 10.20
CA ASP A 110 -14.70 -15.43 11.63
C ASP A 110 -16.00 -15.30 12.46
N GLY A 111 -17.13 -14.95 11.84
CA GLY A 111 -18.42 -14.86 12.52
C GLY A 111 -19.00 -16.23 12.87
N GLU A 112 -19.95 -16.29 13.81
CA GLU A 112 -20.68 -17.54 14.05
C GLU A 112 -21.45 -17.93 12.77
N PRO A 113 -21.20 -19.13 12.20
CA PRO A 113 -21.86 -19.56 10.98
C PRO A 113 -23.36 -19.74 11.22
N ASP A 114 -24.16 -19.33 10.24
CA ASP A 114 -25.61 -19.51 10.30
C ASP A 114 -25.95 -21.00 10.35
N ALA A 115 -26.32 -21.48 11.53
CA ALA A 115 -26.59 -22.89 11.78
C ALA A 115 -27.74 -23.43 10.92
N GLU A 116 -28.74 -22.60 10.59
CA GLU A 116 -29.83 -23.01 9.69
C GLU A 116 -29.33 -23.16 8.25
N LEU A 117 -28.46 -22.25 7.82
CA LEU A 117 -27.86 -22.29 6.47
C LEU A 117 -26.91 -23.48 6.31
N LYS A 118 -26.09 -23.76 7.33
CA LYS A 118 -25.22 -24.94 7.38
C LYS A 118 -26.02 -26.24 7.40
N ALA A 119 -27.13 -26.29 8.15
CA ALA A 119 -28.04 -27.43 8.12
C ALA A 119 -28.73 -27.59 6.76
N LEU A 120 -29.00 -26.49 6.04
CA LEU A 120 -29.48 -26.53 4.67
C LEU A 120 -28.41 -27.11 3.73
N TYR A 121 -27.17 -26.63 3.79
CA TYR A 121 -26.05 -27.18 3.00
C TYR A 121 -25.90 -28.69 3.21
N ASN A 122 -25.78 -29.14 4.46
CA ASN A 122 -25.54 -30.54 4.81
C ASN A 122 -26.68 -31.50 4.39
N ARG A 123 -27.89 -30.99 4.13
CA ARG A 123 -29.00 -31.82 3.62
C ARG A 123 -28.91 -32.10 2.13
N HIS A 124 -28.23 -31.23 1.39
CA HIS A 124 -28.12 -31.30 -0.07
C HIS A 124 -26.74 -31.75 -0.54
N ALA A 125 -25.70 -31.54 0.27
CA ALA A 125 -24.33 -31.94 -0.02
C ALA A 125 -24.09 -33.44 0.22
N GLU A 126 -23.12 -34.01 -0.50
CA GLU A 126 -22.67 -35.40 -0.28
C GLU A 126 -21.75 -35.54 0.94
N LEU A 127 -21.02 -34.46 1.25
CA LEU A 127 -20.15 -34.31 2.40
C LEU A 127 -20.65 -33.12 3.22
N ASP A 128 -20.64 -33.23 4.55
CA ASP A 128 -20.98 -32.08 5.38
C ASP A 128 -19.92 -30.97 5.26
N PHE A 129 -20.35 -29.73 5.48
CA PHE A 129 -19.53 -28.54 5.30
C PHE A 129 -18.21 -28.59 6.08
N ASP A 130 -18.22 -29.08 7.33
CA ASP A 130 -17.00 -29.13 8.16
C ASP A 130 -16.02 -30.18 7.67
N SER A 131 -16.53 -31.33 7.25
CA SER A 131 -15.72 -32.41 6.67
C SER A 131 -15.10 -31.99 5.35
N GLU A 132 -15.83 -31.24 4.52
CA GLU A 132 -15.33 -30.69 3.25
C GLU A 132 -14.23 -29.64 3.48
N GLU A 133 -14.45 -28.71 4.41
CA GLU A 133 -13.45 -27.71 4.80
C GLU A 133 -12.17 -28.38 5.34
N GLN A 134 -12.31 -29.38 6.20
CA GLN A 134 -11.16 -30.13 6.72
C GLN A 134 -10.39 -30.87 5.61
N LEU A 135 -11.09 -31.44 4.63
CA LEU A 135 -10.47 -32.12 3.49
C LEU A 135 -9.69 -31.11 2.63
N HIS A 136 -10.26 -29.93 2.41
CA HIS A 136 -9.60 -28.83 1.70
C HIS A 136 -8.34 -28.36 2.43
N LEU A 137 -8.41 -28.12 3.75
CA LEU A 137 -7.26 -27.75 4.57
C LEU A 137 -6.15 -28.82 4.54
N ASN A 138 -6.53 -30.10 4.61
CA ASN A 138 -5.58 -31.21 4.53
C ASN A 138 -4.91 -31.28 3.14
N SER A 139 -5.65 -31.03 2.07
CA SER A 139 -5.13 -30.96 0.70
C SER A 139 -4.16 -29.79 0.52
N MET A 140 -4.52 -28.60 0.99
CA MET A 140 -3.65 -27.42 0.97
C MET A 140 -2.35 -27.66 1.76
N LYS A 141 -2.45 -28.29 2.93
CA LYS A 141 -1.29 -28.67 3.73
C LYS A 141 -0.36 -29.59 2.95
N ALA A 142 -0.88 -30.68 2.39
CA ALA A 142 -0.10 -31.63 1.60
C ALA A 142 0.57 -30.96 0.38
N MET A 143 -0.13 -30.03 -0.30
CA MET A 143 0.44 -29.26 -1.40
C MET A 143 1.61 -28.37 -0.96
N LEU A 144 1.47 -27.66 0.17
CA LEU A 144 2.52 -26.82 0.74
C LEU A 144 3.74 -27.64 1.17
N GLU A 145 3.53 -28.80 1.78
CA GLU A 145 4.59 -29.73 2.17
C GLU A 145 5.35 -30.24 0.93
N ALA A 146 4.62 -30.64 -0.12
CA ALA A 146 5.21 -31.14 -1.36
C ALA A 146 5.98 -30.06 -2.14
N MET A 147 5.44 -28.84 -2.24
CA MET A 147 6.07 -27.74 -2.98
C MET A 147 7.24 -27.13 -2.21
N GLY A 148 7.09 -26.98 -0.90
CA GLY A 148 8.11 -26.39 -0.03
C GLY A 148 9.19 -27.37 0.42
N GLY A 149 8.95 -28.68 0.31
CA GLY A 149 9.79 -29.70 0.96
C GLY A 149 9.81 -29.54 2.49
N LEU A 150 8.73 -29.00 3.05
CA LEU A 150 8.60 -28.67 4.47
C LEU A 150 7.73 -29.73 5.14
N ASP A 151 8.04 -30.07 6.39
CA ASP A 151 7.15 -30.82 7.25
C ASP A 151 6.38 -29.82 8.13
N LEU A 152 5.07 -29.70 7.90
CA LEU A 152 4.18 -28.80 8.64
C LEU A 152 3.58 -29.48 9.90
N GLY A 153 3.97 -30.73 10.18
CA GLY A 153 3.59 -31.51 11.35
C GLY A 153 2.20 -32.12 11.28
N ASP A 154 1.94 -33.20 12.01
CA ASP A 154 0.68 -33.97 11.93
C ASP A 154 -0.51 -33.35 12.69
N GLU A 155 -0.30 -32.23 13.39
CA GLU A 155 -1.38 -31.58 14.14
C GLU A 155 -2.50 -31.08 13.23
N PRO A 156 -3.78 -31.27 13.62
CA PRO A 156 -4.90 -30.78 12.84
C PRO A 156 -4.79 -29.26 12.66
N VAL A 157 -5.13 -28.82 11.47
CA VAL A 157 -5.19 -27.41 11.07
C VAL A 157 -6.63 -26.97 11.28
N GLU A 158 -6.83 -25.95 12.11
CA GLU A 158 -8.17 -25.43 12.41
C GLU A 158 -8.63 -24.40 11.37
N THR A 159 -7.70 -23.65 10.74
CA THR A 159 -8.02 -22.63 9.72
C THR A 159 -6.93 -22.50 8.66
N ALA A 160 -7.28 -21.95 7.50
CA ALA A 160 -6.32 -21.64 6.43
C ALA A 160 -5.26 -20.60 6.86
N GLU A 161 -5.62 -19.65 7.73
CA GLU A 161 -4.66 -18.67 8.26
C GLU A 161 -3.64 -19.33 9.19
N ASP A 162 -4.07 -20.26 10.06
CA ASP A 162 -3.17 -21.05 10.90
C ASP A 162 -2.19 -21.86 10.04
N LEU A 163 -2.68 -22.53 8.99
CA LEU A 163 -1.83 -23.23 8.03
C LEU A 163 -0.76 -22.32 7.41
N MET A 164 -1.16 -21.13 6.93
CA MET A 164 -0.23 -20.17 6.34
C MET A 164 0.76 -19.61 7.36
N HIS A 165 0.33 -19.41 8.60
CA HIS A 165 1.20 -18.99 9.70
C HIS A 165 2.24 -20.07 10.03
N ARG A 166 1.82 -21.35 10.15
CA ARG A 166 2.71 -22.50 10.34
C ARG A 166 3.72 -22.61 9.20
N ALA A 167 3.27 -22.50 7.94
CA ALA A 167 4.14 -22.54 6.77
C ALA A 167 5.18 -21.42 6.76
N ARG A 168 4.78 -20.17 7.06
CA ARG A 168 5.71 -19.03 7.19
C ARG A 168 6.72 -19.24 8.31
N ALA A 169 6.28 -19.75 9.45
CA ALA A 169 7.16 -20.02 10.59
C ALA A 169 8.22 -21.08 10.23
N LYS A 170 7.82 -22.18 9.57
CA LYS A 170 8.75 -23.22 9.10
C LYS A 170 9.70 -22.72 8.02
N MET A 171 9.23 -21.94 7.05
CA MET A 171 10.11 -21.31 6.05
C MET A 171 11.15 -20.39 6.68
N ALA A 172 10.75 -19.59 7.67
CA ALA A 172 11.67 -18.74 8.40
C ALA A 172 12.68 -19.55 9.24
N GLU A 173 12.29 -20.71 9.78
CA GLU A 173 13.18 -21.63 10.48
C GLU A 173 14.22 -22.22 9.52
N VAL A 174 13.80 -22.71 8.34
CA VAL A 174 14.69 -23.25 7.31
C VAL A 174 15.64 -22.17 6.78
N GLN A 175 15.15 -20.95 6.52
CA GLN A 175 15.98 -19.82 6.12
C GLN A 175 17.01 -19.47 7.20
N ARG A 176 16.60 -19.38 8.47
CA ARG A 176 17.55 -19.14 9.58
C ARG A 176 18.58 -20.25 9.70
N ALA A 177 18.20 -21.51 9.50
CA ALA A 177 19.13 -22.63 9.52
C ALA A 177 20.14 -22.54 8.36
N GLN A 178 19.69 -22.19 7.16
CA GLN A 178 20.56 -21.94 5.99
C GLN A 178 21.47 -20.72 6.19
N GLU A 179 20.98 -19.63 6.78
CA GLU A 179 21.75 -18.43 7.10
C GLU A 179 22.79 -18.68 8.20
N ALA A 180 22.46 -19.50 9.20
CA ALA A 180 23.38 -19.95 10.24
C ALA A 180 24.50 -20.83 9.67
N LEU A 181 24.20 -21.66 8.66
CA LEU A 181 25.20 -22.43 7.90
C LEU A 181 26.08 -21.55 7.00
N ASN A 182 25.54 -20.43 6.49
CA ASN A 182 26.24 -19.49 5.58
C ASN A 182 26.90 -18.27 6.28
N GLY A 183 26.93 -18.22 7.61
CA GLY A 183 27.83 -17.36 8.37
C GLY A 183 27.59 -15.84 8.30
N SER A 184 26.34 -15.36 8.23
CA SER A 184 26.02 -13.94 8.42
C SER A 184 25.01 -13.72 9.55
N PRO A 185 25.35 -12.99 10.64
CA PRO A 185 24.43 -12.79 11.76
C PRO A 185 23.47 -11.62 11.47
N ALA A 186 22.19 -11.92 11.21
CA ALA A 186 21.11 -10.95 11.24
C ALA A 186 20.43 -10.91 12.62
N GLN A 187 20.24 -9.71 13.16
CA GLN A 187 19.69 -9.47 14.50
C GLN A 187 18.19 -9.84 14.61
N PRO A 188 17.75 -10.41 15.75
CA PRO A 188 16.36 -10.79 15.94
C PRO A 188 15.49 -9.69 16.55
N GLY A 189 14.30 -9.52 15.97
CA GLY A 189 13.06 -9.30 16.72
C GLY A 189 12.57 -7.86 16.90
N LYS A 190 11.49 -7.49 16.19
CA LYS A 190 10.51 -6.52 16.69
C LYS A 190 9.08 -6.99 16.44
N ARG A 191 8.38 -7.28 17.55
CA ARG A 191 6.92 -7.44 17.62
C ARG A 191 6.22 -6.10 17.31
N PRO A 192 5.03 -6.10 16.68
CA PRO A 192 4.31 -4.88 16.35
C PRO A 192 3.67 -4.26 17.60
N LYS A 193 3.72 -2.91 17.68
CA LYS A 193 3.04 -2.08 18.69
C LYS A 193 2.07 -1.11 18.00
N PRO A 194 0.96 -0.72 18.65
CA PRO A 194 -0.19 -0.01 18.06
C PRO A 194 0.11 1.46 17.70
N PRO A 195 -0.78 2.17 16.98
CA PRO A 195 -0.41 3.30 16.13
C PRO A 195 -0.17 4.56 16.96
N ARG A 196 1.10 4.85 17.19
CA ARG A 196 1.62 6.20 17.44
C ARG A 196 2.62 6.49 16.33
N LYS A 197 2.71 7.75 15.91
CA LYS A 197 3.71 8.24 14.93
C LYS A 197 4.98 7.41 15.05
N THR A 198 5.33 6.68 14.00
CA THR A 198 6.35 5.64 14.10
C THR A 198 7.67 6.27 14.61
N ALA A 199 8.47 5.51 15.36
CA ALA A 199 9.77 6.03 15.81
C ALA A 199 10.64 6.48 14.63
N ALA A 200 10.43 5.88 13.45
CA ALA A 200 10.98 6.29 12.17
C ALA A 200 10.43 7.66 11.71
N GLN A 201 9.11 7.89 11.73
CA GLN A 201 8.52 9.21 11.41
C GLN A 201 9.00 10.32 12.33
N LYS A 202 9.12 10.09 13.64
CA LYS A 202 9.64 11.10 14.57
C LYS A 202 11.10 11.42 14.29
N ARG A 203 11.93 10.40 14.05
CA ARG A 203 13.35 10.58 13.68
C ARG A 203 13.49 11.30 12.33
N ALA A 204 12.69 10.94 11.33
CA ALA A 204 12.69 11.59 10.03
C ALA A 204 12.21 13.05 10.09
N GLU A 205 11.17 13.34 10.90
CA GLU A 205 10.73 14.72 11.17
C GLU A 205 11.80 15.51 11.92
N GLU A 206 12.45 14.91 12.92
CA GLU A 206 13.52 15.53 13.72
C GLU A 206 14.75 15.80 12.87
N ASP A 207 15.20 14.85 12.06
CA ASP A 207 16.39 15.00 11.22
C ASP A 207 16.13 15.98 10.08
N ALA A 208 14.95 16.01 9.47
CA ALA A 208 14.60 17.02 8.47
C ALA A 208 14.42 18.42 9.09
N LYS A 209 13.88 18.53 10.31
CA LYS A 209 13.89 19.77 11.08
C LYS A 209 15.31 20.20 11.41
N ARG A 210 16.19 19.28 11.79
CA ARG A 210 17.61 19.57 12.03
C ARG A 210 18.31 20.00 10.75
N ILE A 211 18.02 19.38 9.60
CA ILE A 211 18.61 19.78 8.31
C ILE A 211 18.11 21.18 7.89
N SER A 212 16.80 21.44 7.98
CA SER A 212 16.25 22.77 7.69
C SER A 212 16.68 23.84 8.70
N GLN A 213 16.88 23.47 9.97
CA GLN A 213 17.50 24.30 10.99
C GLN A 213 18.96 24.55 10.65
N THR A 214 19.73 23.55 10.25
CA THR A 214 21.13 23.69 9.80
C THR A 214 21.22 24.63 8.60
N VAL A 215 20.34 24.49 7.59
CA VAL A 215 20.26 25.42 6.44
C VAL A 215 19.98 26.85 6.91
N ARG A 216 19.01 27.03 7.82
CA ARG A 216 18.63 28.34 8.36
C ARG A 216 19.71 28.95 9.26
N GLU A 217 20.44 28.13 10.00
CA GLU A 217 21.54 28.53 10.87
C GLU A 217 22.79 28.92 10.08
N VAL A 218 23.13 28.15 9.04
CA VAL A 218 24.19 28.46 8.07
C VAL A 218 23.88 29.80 7.39
N TYR A 219 22.65 29.99 6.87
CA TYR A 219 22.23 31.26 6.29
C TYR A 219 22.26 32.43 7.28
N ARG A 220 21.81 32.24 8.53
CA ARG A 220 21.85 33.29 9.56
C ARG A 220 23.29 33.69 9.93
N LYS A 221 24.22 32.72 9.98
CA LYS A 221 25.65 32.98 10.23
C LYS A 221 26.28 33.75 9.06
N LEU A 222 25.97 33.35 7.83
CA LEU A 222 26.34 34.05 6.59
C LEU A 222 25.84 35.49 6.55
N ALA A 223 24.54 35.71 6.77
CA ALA A 223 23.92 37.02 6.77
C ALA A 223 24.52 37.96 7.84
N SER A 224 24.90 37.42 9.00
CA SER A 224 25.55 38.17 10.08
C SER A 224 27.01 38.55 9.77
N ALA A 225 27.73 37.74 9.00
CA ALA A 225 29.12 37.99 8.60
C ALA A 225 29.24 38.93 7.38
N LEU A 226 28.22 38.93 6.50
CA LEU A 226 28.15 39.74 5.28
C LEU A 226 27.32 41.03 5.43
N HIS A 227 26.79 41.32 6.62
CA HIS A 227 25.85 42.43 6.78
C HIS A 227 26.50 43.80 6.48
N PRO A 228 25.92 44.63 5.59
CA PRO A 228 26.49 45.91 5.16
C PRO A 228 26.59 46.97 6.28
N ASP A 229 25.75 46.93 7.32
CA ASP A 229 25.81 47.88 8.46
C ASP A 229 27.00 47.68 9.41
N ARG A 230 27.77 46.59 9.30
CA ARG A 230 28.96 46.36 10.15
C ARG A 230 30.24 46.97 9.57
N VAL A 231 30.15 47.68 8.46
CA VAL A 231 31.30 48.29 7.81
C VAL A 231 31.46 49.71 8.34
N HIS A 232 32.51 49.95 9.14
CA HIS A 232 32.87 51.30 9.57
C HIS A 232 33.18 52.19 8.36
N ALA A 233 32.88 53.50 8.46
CA ALA A 233 33.01 54.50 7.39
C ALA A 233 34.44 54.70 6.81
N SER A 234 35.41 53.87 7.20
CA SER A 234 36.80 53.91 6.75
C SER A 234 37.21 52.74 5.83
N VAL A 235 36.27 51.93 5.35
CA VAL A 235 36.54 50.79 4.47
C VAL A 235 36.40 51.18 2.98
N PRO A 236 37.28 50.73 2.07
CA PRO A 236 37.24 51.11 0.65
C PRO A 236 35.92 50.73 -0.03
N ALA A 237 35.42 51.59 -0.94
CA ALA A 237 34.16 51.37 -1.69
C ALA A 237 34.10 50.03 -2.45
N ALA A 238 35.26 49.48 -2.85
CA ALA A 238 35.37 48.18 -3.50
C ALA A 238 35.03 47.00 -2.58
N GLU A 239 35.34 47.09 -1.28
CA GLU A 239 35.04 46.05 -0.30
C GLU A 239 33.56 46.05 0.09
N HIS A 240 32.94 47.24 0.15
CA HIS A 240 31.49 47.37 0.29
C HIS A 240 30.75 46.69 -0.87
N ALA A 241 31.15 46.96 -2.11
CA ALA A 241 30.53 46.35 -3.29
C ALA A 241 30.68 44.82 -3.33
N SER A 242 31.85 44.29 -2.93
CA SER A 242 32.10 42.86 -2.83
C SER A 242 31.20 42.17 -1.79
N ARG A 243 31.05 42.78 -0.60
CA ARG A 243 30.16 42.27 0.45
C ARG A 243 28.69 42.30 0.05
N THR A 244 28.23 43.37 -0.60
CA THR A 244 26.84 43.46 -1.11
C THR A 244 26.57 42.39 -2.17
N ALA A 245 27.52 42.11 -3.05
CA ALA A 245 27.39 41.05 -4.05
C ALA A 245 27.34 39.64 -3.42
N LEU A 246 28.17 39.39 -2.41
CA LEU A 246 28.15 38.13 -1.65
C LEU A 246 26.83 37.93 -0.88
N MET A 247 26.28 39.01 -0.29
CA MET A 247 24.98 38.97 0.39
C MET A 247 23.83 38.68 -0.59
N GLN A 248 23.83 39.29 -1.78
CA GLN A 248 22.85 38.99 -2.82
C GLN A 248 22.90 37.52 -3.26
N ARG A 249 24.11 36.96 -3.42
CA ARG A 249 24.29 35.53 -3.73
C ARG A 249 23.80 34.62 -2.60
N ALA A 250 24.03 35.00 -1.34
CA ALA A 250 23.52 34.25 -0.19
C ALA A 250 21.98 34.27 -0.14
N ASN A 251 21.34 35.40 -0.46
CA ASN A 251 19.89 35.51 -0.51
C ASN A 251 19.30 34.63 -1.62
N THR A 252 19.88 34.65 -2.83
CA THR A 252 19.45 33.79 -3.94
C THR A 252 19.64 32.30 -3.62
N ALA A 253 20.76 31.93 -3.00
CA ALA A 253 20.99 30.55 -2.56
C ALA A 253 19.98 30.10 -1.49
N TYR A 254 19.62 30.99 -0.56
CA TYR A 254 18.62 30.71 0.47
C TYR A 254 17.21 30.55 -0.11
N GLU A 255 16.79 31.44 -1.02
CA GLU A 255 15.51 31.36 -1.72
C GLU A 255 15.41 30.09 -2.58
N ALA A 256 16.52 29.64 -3.17
CA ALA A 256 16.62 28.40 -3.94
C ALA A 256 16.77 27.14 -3.07
N GLY A 257 16.90 27.26 -1.75
CA GLY A 257 17.18 26.14 -0.84
C GLY A 257 18.53 25.45 -1.09
N ASP A 258 19.48 26.17 -1.67
CA ASP A 258 20.79 25.67 -2.10
C ASP A 258 21.80 25.67 -0.93
N LEU A 259 21.78 24.58 -0.17
CA LEU A 259 22.65 24.38 1.00
C LEU A 259 24.13 24.36 0.64
N LEU A 260 24.52 23.89 -0.54
CA LEU A 260 25.93 23.90 -0.94
C LEU A 260 26.39 25.31 -1.23
N ALA A 261 25.64 26.07 -2.02
CA ALA A 261 25.99 27.46 -2.29
C ALA A 261 26.09 28.28 -1.00
N LEU A 262 25.24 28.00 -0.01
CA LEU A 262 25.35 28.60 1.32
C LEU A 262 26.64 28.16 2.05
N LEU A 263 26.95 26.85 2.10
CA LEU A 263 28.17 26.36 2.76
C LEU A 263 29.46 26.85 2.06
N GLU A 264 29.49 26.88 0.72
CA GLU A 264 30.60 27.42 -0.07
C GLU A 264 30.82 28.91 0.23
N LEU A 265 29.74 29.70 0.29
CA LEU A 265 29.84 31.11 0.68
C LEU A 265 30.36 31.26 2.11
N GLN A 266 29.98 30.38 3.04
CA GLN A 266 30.45 30.45 4.43
C GLN A 266 31.95 30.19 4.51
N LEU A 267 32.42 29.15 3.82
CA LEU A 267 33.84 28.77 3.77
C LEU A 267 34.71 29.79 3.03
N GLN A 268 34.17 30.48 2.01
CA GLN A 268 34.83 31.61 1.33
C GLN A 268 35.03 32.81 2.26
N ILE A 269 34.10 33.07 3.18
CA ILE A 269 34.19 34.15 4.16
C ILE A 269 35.17 33.79 5.28
N GLU A 270 35.24 32.51 5.66
CA GLU A 270 36.15 31.97 6.67
C GLU A 270 37.61 31.82 6.16
N GLN A 271 37.89 32.20 4.90
CA GLN A 271 39.21 32.14 4.25
C GLN A 271 39.84 30.74 4.24
N VAL A 272 39.02 29.69 4.12
CA VAL A 272 39.51 28.31 3.90
C VAL A 272 39.84 28.13 2.42
N ASP A 273 40.90 27.37 2.11
CA ASP A 273 41.28 27.03 0.73
C ASP A 273 40.05 26.59 -0.08
N LEU A 274 39.75 27.32 -1.16
CA LEU A 274 38.57 27.13 -2.01
C LEU A 274 38.42 25.69 -2.51
N ALA A 275 39.52 24.97 -2.73
CA ALA A 275 39.49 23.57 -3.14
C ALA A 275 39.10 22.63 -1.99
N HIS A 276 39.58 22.88 -0.78
CA HIS A 276 39.22 22.11 0.42
C HIS A 276 37.76 22.38 0.82
N ALA A 277 37.34 23.64 0.74
CA ALA A 277 35.96 24.07 0.98
C ALA A 277 34.95 23.39 0.04
N ALA A 278 35.25 23.34 -1.26
CA ALA A 278 34.40 22.68 -2.25
C ALA A 278 34.27 21.17 -2.00
N ASN A 279 35.35 20.51 -1.59
CA ASN A 279 35.34 19.07 -1.30
C ASN A 279 34.52 18.74 -0.04
N VAL A 280 34.70 19.49 1.06
CA VAL A 280 33.93 19.31 2.30
C VAL A 280 32.44 19.53 2.06
N ALA A 281 32.09 20.57 1.31
CA ALA A 281 30.71 20.85 0.96
C ALA A 281 30.11 19.72 0.08
N ALA A 282 30.87 19.21 -0.90
CA ALA A 282 30.45 18.10 -1.75
C ALA A 282 30.23 16.79 -0.96
N ASP A 283 31.12 16.45 -0.03
CA ASP A 283 30.98 15.27 0.82
C ASP A 283 29.77 15.37 1.76
N GLN A 284 29.49 16.57 2.29
CA GLN A 284 28.31 16.83 3.09
C GLN A 284 27.01 16.67 2.27
N VAL A 285 26.97 17.15 1.03
CA VAL A 285 25.81 16.96 0.13
C VAL A 285 25.63 15.49 -0.26
N ARG A 286 26.72 14.74 -0.46
CA ARG A 286 26.64 13.28 -0.68
C ARG A 286 26.05 12.55 0.53
N HIS A 287 26.47 12.91 1.73
CA HIS A 287 25.90 12.37 2.96
C HIS A 287 24.41 12.67 3.07
N PHE A 288 23.99 13.92 2.83
CA PHE A 288 22.57 14.27 2.84
C PHE A 288 21.77 13.57 1.74
N ASN A 289 22.32 13.43 0.53
CA ASN A 289 21.69 12.66 -0.54
C ASN A 289 21.44 11.21 -0.15
N LYS A 290 22.35 10.60 0.63
CA LYS A 290 22.17 9.24 1.15
C LYS A 290 21.02 9.20 2.16
N VAL A 291 21.02 10.09 3.16
CA VAL A 291 19.97 10.17 4.18
C VAL A 291 18.60 10.46 3.56
N LEU A 292 18.50 11.40 2.62
CA LEU A 292 17.24 11.71 1.94
C LEU A 292 16.74 10.55 1.07
N ALA A 293 17.64 9.81 0.42
CA ALA A 293 17.25 8.62 -0.33
C ALA A 293 16.72 7.50 0.58
N GLU A 294 17.33 7.31 1.75
CA GLU A 294 16.83 6.37 2.78
C GLU A 294 15.45 6.81 3.29
N GLN A 295 15.26 8.10 3.60
CA GLN A 295 13.96 8.64 4.02
C GLN A 295 12.87 8.48 2.95
N LEU A 296 13.21 8.72 1.68
CA LEU A 296 12.26 8.52 0.58
C LEU A 296 11.85 7.06 0.50
N ARG A 297 12.80 6.13 0.60
CA ARG A 297 12.51 4.69 0.59
C ARG A 297 11.62 4.29 1.78
N GLU A 298 11.88 4.80 2.97
CA GLU A 298 11.04 4.55 4.16
C GLU A 298 9.61 5.08 3.97
N LEU A 299 9.46 6.30 3.44
CA LEU A 299 8.15 6.88 3.14
C LEU A 299 7.40 6.10 2.07
N GLU A 300 8.08 5.66 1.01
CA GLU A 300 7.49 4.85 -0.06
C GLU A 300 7.04 3.49 0.46
N ALA A 301 7.84 2.84 1.32
CA ALA A 301 7.47 1.59 1.98
C ALA A 301 6.25 1.77 2.89
N GLU A 302 6.19 2.85 3.68
CA GLU A 302 5.03 3.13 4.53
C GLU A 302 3.74 3.35 3.71
N ILE A 303 3.84 4.03 2.57
CA ILE A 303 2.71 4.22 1.65
C ILE A 303 2.25 2.87 1.10
N ASP A 304 3.18 1.98 0.74
CA ASP A 304 2.86 0.67 0.19
C ASP A 304 2.25 -0.25 1.24
N ASP A 305 2.80 -0.28 2.45
CA ASP A 305 2.24 -1.03 3.57
C ASP A 305 0.81 -0.59 3.89
N ARG A 306 0.54 0.71 3.85
CA ARG A 306 -0.82 1.25 4.05
C ARG A 306 -1.76 0.87 2.93
N GLN A 307 -1.29 0.96 1.68
CA GLN A 307 -2.10 0.53 0.54
C GLN A 307 -2.40 -0.96 0.64
N LEU A 308 -1.42 -1.79 0.99
CA LEU A 308 -1.60 -3.23 1.15
C LEU A 308 -2.60 -3.54 2.26
N ALA A 309 -2.47 -2.89 3.42
CA ALA A 309 -3.41 -3.04 4.52
C ALA A 309 -4.84 -2.63 4.14
N PHE A 310 -4.98 -1.53 3.39
CA PHE A 310 -6.27 -1.08 2.85
C PHE A 310 -6.86 -2.09 1.86
N CYS A 311 -6.05 -2.58 0.91
CA CYS A 311 -6.50 -3.59 -0.04
C CYS A 311 -6.93 -4.87 0.67
N ALA A 312 -6.17 -5.33 1.67
CA ALA A 312 -6.51 -6.51 2.45
C ALA A 312 -7.81 -6.32 3.24
N SER A 313 -8.04 -5.15 3.86
CA SER A 313 -9.25 -4.90 4.66
C SER A 313 -10.54 -4.87 3.84
N TYR A 314 -10.45 -4.60 2.54
CA TYR A 314 -11.60 -4.52 1.63
C TYR A 314 -11.54 -5.57 0.51
N GLY A 315 -10.66 -6.57 0.60
CA GLY A 315 -10.55 -7.65 -0.39
C GLY A 315 -10.15 -7.20 -1.81
N LEU A 316 -9.50 -6.05 -1.97
CA LEU A 316 -9.19 -5.46 -3.27
C LEU A 316 -7.87 -6.02 -3.84
N MET A 317 -7.94 -6.68 -4.99
CA MET A 317 -6.75 -7.12 -5.73
C MET A 317 -6.35 -6.05 -6.75
N VAL A 318 -5.46 -5.13 -6.35
CA VAL A 318 -5.03 -4.02 -7.22
C VAL A 318 -3.57 -4.19 -7.63
N GLU A 319 -3.33 -4.42 -8.92
CA GLU A 319 -1.97 -4.54 -9.50
C GLU A 319 -1.20 -3.21 -9.52
N ARG A 320 -1.91 -2.08 -9.36
CA ARG A 320 -1.35 -0.72 -9.45
C ARG A 320 -1.48 0.03 -8.14
N ARG A 321 -0.59 1.01 -7.93
CA ARG A 321 -0.68 1.91 -6.80
C ARG A 321 -1.95 2.77 -6.88
N LEU A 322 -2.78 2.70 -5.84
CA LEU A 322 -4.03 3.45 -5.74
C LEU A 322 -3.78 4.94 -5.54
N ASP A 323 -4.69 5.78 -6.03
CA ASP A 323 -4.67 7.21 -5.75
C ASP A 323 -5.67 7.49 -4.62
N PRO A 324 -5.23 8.00 -3.45
CA PRO A 324 -6.11 8.35 -2.35
C PRO A 324 -7.27 9.27 -2.75
N ALA A 325 -7.05 10.15 -3.73
CA ALA A 325 -8.07 11.08 -4.21
C ALA A 325 -9.18 10.39 -5.02
N ARG A 326 -8.99 9.13 -5.42
CA ARG A 326 -9.91 8.37 -6.28
C ARG A 326 -10.59 7.21 -5.56
N LEU A 327 -10.46 7.09 -4.24
CA LEU A 327 -11.07 6.01 -3.46
C LEU A 327 -12.61 6.01 -3.58
N GLU A 328 -13.25 7.17 -3.76
CA GLU A 328 -14.69 7.27 -4.01
C GLU A 328 -15.15 6.53 -5.28
N LEU A 329 -14.28 6.36 -6.28
CA LEU A 329 -14.62 5.58 -7.47
C LEU A 329 -14.80 4.11 -7.14
N LEU A 330 -13.98 3.57 -6.22
CA LEU A 330 -14.08 2.19 -5.77
C LEU A 330 -15.44 1.92 -5.13
N ILE A 331 -15.92 2.83 -4.27
CA ILE A 331 -17.26 2.74 -3.67
C ILE A 331 -18.33 2.70 -4.77
N LYS A 332 -18.21 3.54 -5.81
CA LYS A 332 -19.19 3.58 -6.91
C LYS A 332 -19.14 2.36 -7.80
N ASP A 333 -17.96 1.76 -8.00
CA ASP A 333 -17.82 0.50 -8.73
C ASP A 333 -18.48 -0.63 -7.93
N GLU A 334 -18.15 -0.75 -6.64
CA GLU A 334 -18.70 -1.76 -5.75
C GLU A 334 -20.22 -1.67 -5.58
N MET A 335 -20.76 -0.46 -5.40
CA MET A 335 -22.22 -0.25 -5.38
C MET A 335 -22.89 -0.69 -6.69
N ARG A 336 -22.23 -0.51 -7.84
CA ARG A 336 -22.76 -0.95 -9.14
C ARG A 336 -22.74 -2.48 -9.25
N GLU A 337 -21.67 -3.12 -8.80
CA GLU A 337 -21.58 -4.59 -8.76
C GLU A 337 -22.64 -5.20 -7.85
N ILE A 338 -22.87 -4.63 -6.66
CA ILE A 338 -23.92 -5.08 -5.75
C ILE A 338 -25.30 -4.88 -6.37
N ALA A 339 -25.58 -3.72 -6.97
CA ALA A 339 -26.85 -3.47 -7.64
C ALA A 339 -27.11 -4.43 -8.81
N TYR A 340 -26.06 -4.74 -9.57
CA TYR A 340 -26.13 -5.73 -10.64
C TYR A 340 -26.44 -7.14 -10.09
N ALA A 341 -25.73 -7.56 -9.03
CA ALA A 341 -25.96 -8.84 -8.36
C ALA A 341 -27.37 -8.96 -7.78
N GLN A 342 -27.89 -7.88 -7.16
CA GLN A 342 -29.28 -7.82 -6.70
C GLN A 342 -30.27 -7.97 -7.87
N ALA A 343 -30.04 -7.28 -8.99
CA ALA A 343 -30.91 -7.37 -10.17
C ALA A 343 -30.85 -8.73 -10.87
N GLN A 344 -29.70 -9.42 -10.85
CA GLN A 344 -29.59 -10.80 -11.31
C GLN A 344 -30.38 -11.74 -10.41
N LEU A 345 -30.15 -11.70 -9.09
CA LEU A 345 -30.86 -12.53 -8.13
C LEU A 345 -32.38 -12.34 -8.18
N GLN A 346 -32.86 -11.11 -8.36
CA GLN A 346 -34.29 -10.85 -8.52
C GLN A 346 -34.86 -11.46 -9.79
N ARG A 347 -34.10 -11.46 -10.89
CA ARG A 347 -34.51 -12.14 -12.13
C ARG A 347 -34.61 -13.65 -11.93
N ASP A 348 -33.61 -14.27 -11.31
CA ASP A 348 -33.60 -15.71 -11.04
C ASP A 348 -34.79 -16.11 -10.17
N ARG A 349 -35.08 -15.32 -9.12
CA ARG A 349 -36.25 -15.51 -8.26
C ARG A 349 -37.58 -15.40 -9.02
N GLN A 350 -37.68 -14.49 -9.99
CA GLN A 350 -38.90 -14.37 -10.82
C GLN A 350 -39.07 -15.55 -11.77
N LEU A 351 -37.98 -16.04 -12.36
CA LEU A 351 -38.00 -17.17 -13.29
C LEU A 351 -38.46 -18.46 -12.63
N VAL A 352 -38.17 -18.63 -11.34
CA VAL A 352 -38.53 -19.82 -10.56
C VAL A 352 -39.94 -19.76 -9.95
N LYS A 353 -40.56 -18.58 -9.91
CA LYS A 353 -41.97 -18.41 -9.47
C LYS A 353 -43.01 -18.73 -10.55
N GLY A 354 -42.57 -19.04 -11.77
CA GLY A 354 -43.45 -19.39 -12.89
C GLY A 354 -44.05 -20.80 -12.81
N GLU A 355 -44.78 -21.20 -13.85
CA GLU A 355 -45.30 -22.57 -13.95
C GLU A 355 -44.17 -23.60 -13.94
N ALA A 356 -44.43 -24.78 -13.37
CA ALA A 356 -43.46 -25.88 -13.26
C ALA A 356 -42.74 -26.22 -14.59
N ALA A 357 -43.43 -26.11 -15.72
CA ALA A 357 -42.85 -26.36 -17.04
C ALA A 357 -41.82 -25.30 -17.45
N GLN A 358 -42.02 -24.04 -17.05
CA GLN A 358 -41.10 -22.94 -17.30
C GLN A 358 -39.85 -23.10 -16.43
N VAL A 359 -40.03 -23.42 -15.15
CA VAL A 359 -38.91 -23.70 -14.23
C VAL A 359 -38.05 -24.87 -14.73
N LYS A 360 -38.66 -25.96 -15.22
CA LYS A 360 -37.91 -27.08 -15.83
C LYS A 360 -37.08 -26.67 -17.04
N ARG A 361 -37.58 -25.75 -17.88
CA ARG A 361 -36.82 -25.23 -19.03
C ARG A 361 -35.62 -24.41 -18.55
N GLN A 362 -35.80 -23.59 -17.51
CA GLN A 362 -34.73 -22.79 -16.90
C GLN A 362 -33.65 -23.68 -16.28
N LEU A 363 -34.03 -24.69 -15.46
CA LEU A 363 -33.08 -25.67 -14.91
C LEU A 363 -32.31 -26.43 -16.00
N LYS A 364 -32.90 -26.62 -17.18
CA LYS A 364 -32.19 -27.21 -18.32
C LYS A 364 -31.21 -26.23 -18.98
N GLN A 365 -31.55 -24.95 -19.05
CA GLN A 365 -30.68 -23.90 -19.58
C GLN A 365 -29.48 -23.68 -18.64
N TRP A 366 -29.69 -23.55 -17.34
CA TRP A 366 -28.61 -23.43 -16.36
C TRP A 366 -27.63 -24.60 -16.41
N ARG A 367 -28.12 -25.84 -16.49
CA ARG A 367 -27.25 -27.01 -16.71
C ARG A 367 -26.42 -26.94 -18.00
N ALA A 368 -27.00 -26.38 -19.07
CA ALA A 368 -26.29 -26.23 -20.33
C ALA A 368 -25.21 -25.14 -20.23
N GLU A 369 -25.50 -24.06 -19.50
CA GLU A 369 -24.56 -22.98 -19.23
C GLU A 369 -23.42 -23.45 -18.32
N GLN A 370 -23.69 -24.12 -17.20
CA GLN A 370 -22.66 -24.70 -16.31
C GLN A 370 -21.69 -25.61 -17.08
N ARG A 371 -22.21 -26.51 -17.93
CA ARG A 371 -21.38 -27.36 -18.80
C ARG A 371 -20.58 -26.59 -19.84
N ALA A 372 -21.14 -25.53 -20.39
CA ALA A 372 -20.45 -24.69 -21.37
C ALA A 372 -19.35 -23.82 -20.74
N THR A 373 -19.48 -23.51 -19.45
CA THR A 373 -18.52 -22.66 -18.72
C THR A 373 -17.36 -23.45 -18.12
N GLY A 374 -17.40 -24.79 -18.19
CA GLY A 374 -16.26 -25.66 -17.86
C GLY A 374 -15.89 -25.71 -16.37
N LEU A 375 -16.81 -25.38 -15.46
CA LEU A 375 -16.55 -25.46 -14.02
C LEU A 375 -16.42 -26.92 -13.50
N ASP A 376 -16.83 -27.92 -14.29
CA ASP A 376 -16.63 -29.35 -13.99
C ASP A 376 -15.20 -29.85 -14.28
N ASP A 377 -14.39 -29.15 -15.09
CA ASP A 377 -13.07 -29.64 -15.54
C ASP A 377 -11.89 -29.15 -14.68
N LEU A 378 -12.15 -28.45 -13.56
CA LEU A 378 -11.11 -27.94 -12.65
C LEU A 378 -11.06 -28.62 -11.27
N PHE A 379 -11.95 -29.58 -10.99
CA PHE A 379 -11.97 -30.30 -9.71
C PHE A 379 -12.15 -31.81 -9.87
N PHE A 380 -11.25 -32.44 -10.64
CA PHE A 380 -10.95 -33.87 -10.53
C PHE A 380 -9.46 -34.10 -10.29
#